data_AF-A0A537R1I9-F1
#
_entry.id   AF-A0A537R1I9-F1
#
_cell.length_a   1.000
_cell.length_b   1.000
_cell.length_c   1.000
_cell.angle_alpha   90.00
_cell.angle_beta   90.00
_cell.angle_gamma   90.00
#
_symmetry.space_group_name_H-M   'P 1'
#
loop_
_entity.id
_entity.type
_entity.pdbx_description
1 polymer ?
#
loop_
_entity_poly.entity_id
_entity_poly.type
_entity_poly.pdbx_seq_one_letter_code
_entity_poly.pdbx_strand_id
1 'polypeptide(L)'
;MGSMSLMHWLVVLAIVLVLFGAGKLPRVMGDFAKGIKAFKAGMKEEDEAAAATPPAQVAPPAGAAASTASAGIGDRPRDHA
;
A
#
# COMPACT_ATOMS: atom_id res chain seq x y z
N MET A 1 -9.31 6.65 44.96
CA MET A 1 -10.24 6.99 43.85
C MET A 1 -9.60 6.58 42.50
N GLY A 2 -9.49 5.30 42.19
CA GLY A 2 -8.75 4.82 41.01
C GLY A 2 -9.29 3.53 40.38
N SER A 3 -10.27 2.89 41.03
CA SER A 3 -10.89 1.64 40.57
C SER A 3 -12.01 1.83 39.55
N MET A 4 -12.50 3.06 39.34
CA MET A 4 -13.57 3.35 38.36
C MET A 4 -13.04 3.66 36.97
N SER A 5 -11.77 4.03 36.79
CA SER A 5 -11.27 4.52 35.50
C SER A 5 -10.92 3.38 34.53
N LEU A 6 -10.17 2.38 35.00
CA LEU A 6 -9.72 1.30 34.12
C LEU A 6 -10.86 0.38 33.69
N MET A 7 -11.77 0.04 34.60
CA MET A 7 -12.95 -0.77 34.29
C MET A 7 -13.97 -0.01 33.43
N HIS A 8 -14.13 1.30 33.61
CA HIS A 8 -14.99 2.11 32.74
C HIS A 8 -14.47 2.14 31.30
N TRP A 9 -13.17 2.34 31.10
CA TRP A 9 -12.57 2.29 29.76
C TRP A 9 -12.74 0.91 29.11
N LEU A 10 -12.65 -0.19 29.87
CA LEU A 10 -12.92 -1.54 29.36
C LEU A 10 -14.38 -1.70 28.91
N VAL A 11 -15.34 -1.21 29.70
CA VAL A 11 -16.78 -1.27 29.41
C VAL A 11 -17.14 -0.40 28.20
N VAL A 12 -16.59 0.80 28.10
CA VAL A 12 -16.80 1.68 26.94
C VAL A 12 -16.26 1.02 25.66
N LEU A 13 -15.07 0.43 25.73
CA LEU A 13 -14.49 -0.28 24.58
C LEU A 13 -15.38 -1.45 24.15
N ALA A 14 -15.91 -2.23 25.11
CA ALA A 14 -16.84 -3.31 24.83
C ALA A 14 -18.12 -2.82 24.14
N ILE A 15 -18.74 -1.73 24.62
CA ILE A 15 -19.95 -1.16 24.02
C ILE A 15 -19.68 -0.67 22.59
N VAL A 16 -18.54 0.00 22.36
CA VAL A 16 -18.16 0.46 21.01
C VAL A 16 -17.95 -0.72 20.07
N LEU A 17 -17.31 -1.81 20.52
CA LEU A 17 -17.17 -3.03 19.72
C LEU A 17 -18.52 -3.67 19.37
N VAL A 18 -19.50 -3.63 20.27
CA VAL A 18 -20.84 -4.19 20.04
C VAL A 18 -21.63 -3.31 19.05
N LEU A 19 -21.56 -1.98 19.18
CA LEU A 19 -22.23 -1.03 18.28
C LEU A 19 -21.63 -1.04 16.87
N PHE A 20 -20.30 -1.07 16.77
CA PHE A 20 -19.61 -1.10 15.47
C PHE A 20 -19.53 -2.51 14.87
N GLY A 21 -19.60 -3.54 15.71
CA GLY A 21 -19.43 -4.94 15.31
C GLY A 21 -17.99 -5.29 14.94
N ALA A 22 -17.64 -6.58 15.04
CA ALA A 22 -16.30 -7.10 14.74
C ALA A 22 -15.88 -6.94 13.27
N GLY A 23 -16.80 -6.63 12.36
CA GLY A 23 -16.52 -6.49 10.92
C GLY A 23 -16.10 -5.08 10.49
N LYS A 24 -16.59 -4.02 11.14
CA LYS A 24 -16.29 -2.63 10.74
C LYS A 24 -15.04 -2.07 11.41
N LEU A 25 -14.80 -2.43 12.67
CA LEU A 25 -13.67 -1.90 13.42
C LEU A 25 -12.30 -2.26 12.79
N PRO A 26 -12.03 -3.51 12.36
CA PRO A 26 -10.74 -3.87 11.74
C PRO A 26 -10.53 -3.23 10.37
N ARG A 27 -11.61 -3.01 9.60
CA ARG A 27 -11.52 -2.39 8.28
C ARG A 27 -11.19 -0.91 8.39
N VAL A 28 -11.91 -0.18 9.26
CA VAL A 28 -11.65 1.24 9.52
C VAL A 28 -10.29 1.44 10.22
N MET A 29 -9.93 0.59 11.19
CA MET A 29 -8.60 0.62 11.80
C MET A 29 -7.50 0.28 10.80
N GLY A 30 -7.73 -0.60 9.85
CA GLY A 30 -6.74 -0.92 8.80
C GLY A 30 -6.46 0.27 7.88
N ASP A 31 -7.49 0.98 7.44
CA ASP A 31 -7.34 2.18 6.61
C ASP A 31 -6.71 3.34 7.40
N PHE A 32 -7.10 3.52 8.66
CA PHE A 32 -6.52 4.53 9.55
C PHE A 32 -5.05 4.23 9.90
N ALA A 33 -4.72 2.97 10.21
CA ALA A 33 -3.36 2.53 10.49
C ALA A 33 -2.44 2.68 9.28
N LYS A 34 -2.93 2.43 8.06
CA LYS A 34 -2.17 2.69 6.82
C LYS A 34 -1.86 4.18 6.66
N GLY A 35 -2.82 5.07 6.91
CA GLY A 35 -2.61 6.52 6.88
C GLY A 35 -1.55 6.98 7.89
N ILE A 36 -1.65 6.54 9.15
CA ILE A 36 -0.67 6.86 10.19
C ILE A 36 0.71 6.26 9.86
N LYS A 37 0.77 5.02 9.33
CA LYS A 37 2.03 4.37 8.96
C LYS A 37 2.70 5.07 7.79
N ALA A 38 1.95 5.52 6.78
CA ALA A 38 2.46 6.31 5.67
C ALA A 38 2.96 7.68 6.13
N PHE A 39 2.23 8.35 7.03
CA PHE A 39 2.64 9.61 7.63
C PHE A 39 3.93 9.46 8.46
N LYS A 40 3.99 8.42 9.30
CA LYS A 40 5.18 8.10 10.11
C LYS A 40 6.36 7.71 9.22
N ALA A 41 6.13 6.97 8.14
CA ALA A 41 7.15 6.59 7.18
C ALA A 41 7.68 7.82 6.44
N GLY A 42 6.83 8.66 5.87
CA GLY A 42 7.27 9.88 5.17
C GLY A 42 8.00 10.87 6.07
N MET A 43 7.56 11.04 7.32
CA MET A 43 8.25 11.90 8.29
C MET A 43 9.60 11.32 8.77
N LYS A 44 9.73 9.98 8.75
CA LYS A 44 11.01 9.31 9.03
C LYS A 44 11.90 9.27 7.77
N GLU A 45 11.30 9.27 6.58
CA GLU A 45 11.99 9.36 5.30
C GLU A 45 12.52 10.78 5.08
N GLU A 46 11.88 11.85 5.57
CA GLU A 46 12.52 13.17 5.62
C GLU A 46 13.75 13.22 6.54
N ASP A 47 13.78 12.38 7.58
CA ASP A 47 14.92 12.23 8.50
C ASP A 47 16.00 11.28 7.93
N GLU A 48 15.62 10.31 7.10
CA GLU A 48 16.46 9.24 6.53
C GLU A 48 16.69 9.38 5.00
N ALA A 49 16.20 10.43 4.34
CA ALA A 49 16.41 10.70 2.89
C ALA A 49 17.84 11.15 2.55
N ALA A 50 18.76 11.08 3.51
CA ALA A 50 20.18 10.96 3.21
C ALA A 50 20.57 9.55 2.72
N ALA A 51 19.72 8.52 2.86
CA ALA A 51 20.02 7.15 2.45
C ALA A 51 18.77 6.30 2.08
N ALA A 52 18.65 5.99 0.78
CA ALA A 52 17.90 4.86 0.19
C ALA A 52 16.44 5.07 -0.30
N THR A 53 16.37 5.25 -1.63
CA THR A 53 15.36 4.87 -2.65
C THR A 53 14.00 4.27 -2.20
N PRO A 54 12.85 4.81 -2.66
CA PRO A 54 11.51 4.33 -2.32
C PRO A 54 11.16 2.96 -2.96
N PRO A 55 10.31 2.14 -2.30
CA PRO A 55 9.91 0.84 -2.83
C PRO A 55 8.92 1.02 -4.00
N ALA A 56 9.35 0.59 -5.17
CA ALA A 56 8.52 0.40 -6.34
C ALA A 56 7.38 -0.60 -6.06
N GLN A 57 6.13 -0.15 -6.16
CA GLN A 57 4.90 -0.92 -6.43
C GLN A 57 3.75 0.10 -6.53
N VAL A 58 3.16 0.36 -7.68
CA VAL A 58 2.42 -0.58 -8.53
C VAL A 58 2.39 -0.08 -9.97
N ALA A 59 3.17 -0.71 -10.86
CA ALA A 59 2.89 -0.67 -12.30
C ALA A 59 2.12 -1.95 -12.63
N PRO A 60 0.86 -1.91 -13.11
CA PRO A 60 0.30 -3.06 -13.81
C PRO A 60 1.18 -3.35 -15.03
N PRO A 61 1.50 -4.62 -15.33
CA PRO A 61 2.29 -4.94 -16.51
C PRO A 61 1.53 -4.43 -17.73
N ALA A 62 2.12 -3.47 -18.43
CA ALA A 62 1.70 -3.05 -19.76
C ALA A 62 1.99 -4.18 -20.76
N GLY A 63 1.35 -5.32 -20.58
CA GLY A 63 1.23 -6.40 -21.55
C GLY A 63 -0.06 -6.21 -22.33
N ALA A 64 -0.09 -5.25 -23.26
CA ALA A 64 -1.19 -5.15 -24.24
C ALA A 64 -0.91 -4.29 -25.49
N ALA A 65 0.24 -3.62 -25.65
CA ALA A 65 0.37 -2.62 -26.72
C ALA A 65 1.74 -2.53 -27.43
N ALA A 66 2.45 -3.66 -27.61
CA ALA A 66 3.72 -3.66 -28.37
C ALA A 66 3.93 -4.89 -29.26
N SER A 67 2.86 -5.50 -29.79
CA SER A 67 2.97 -6.55 -30.81
C SER A 67 2.14 -6.24 -32.06
N THR A 68 2.25 -5.02 -32.56
CA THR A 68 1.78 -4.63 -33.90
C THR A 68 2.61 -3.46 -34.45
N ALA A 69 3.95 -3.56 -34.47
CA ALA A 69 4.80 -2.60 -35.19
C ALA A 69 6.27 -3.06 -35.24
N SER A 70 6.58 -4.24 -35.80
CA SER A 70 7.92 -4.53 -36.39
C SER A 70 7.95 -5.92 -37.03
N ALA A 71 7.22 -6.10 -38.13
CA ALA A 71 7.38 -7.28 -39.00
C ALA A 71 7.20 -6.90 -40.48
N GLY A 72 7.74 -5.73 -40.84
CA GLY A 72 8.01 -5.35 -42.21
C GLY A 72 9.28 -4.52 -42.19
N ILE A 73 10.17 -4.79 -43.15
CA ILE A 73 11.35 -4.00 -43.53
C ILE A 73 12.66 -4.48 -42.90
N GLY A 74 13.35 -5.33 -43.68
CA GLY A 74 14.79 -5.17 -43.87
C GLY A 74 15.67 -6.26 -43.28
N ASP A 75 15.83 -7.38 -44.00
CA ASP A 75 17.19 -7.92 -44.17
C ASP A 75 17.27 -8.78 -45.44
N ARG A 76 18.20 -8.43 -46.33
CA ARG A 76 18.44 -9.11 -47.62
C ARG A 76 19.18 -10.43 -47.37
N PRO A 77 18.71 -11.58 -47.87
CA PRO A 77 19.50 -12.80 -47.83
C PRO A 77 20.61 -12.76 -48.89
N ARG A 78 21.85 -12.61 -48.40
CA ARG A 78 23.09 -13.26 -48.83
C ARG A 78 23.18 -13.72 -50.29
N ASP A 79 23.92 -12.95 -51.07
CA ASP A 79 25.06 -13.39 -51.86
C ASP A 79 25.59 -14.81 -51.51
N HIS A 80 25.22 -15.79 -52.33
CA HIS A 80 25.95 -17.03 -52.57
C HIS A 80 25.48 -17.62 -53.93
N ALA A 81 26.13 -17.19 -55.01
CA ALA A 81 26.31 -17.93 -56.28
C ALA A 81 27.33 -17.19 -57.15
#